data_AF-A0A9X3PX88-F1
#
_entry.id   AF-A0A9X3PX88-F1
#
_cell.length_a   1.000
_cell.length_b   1.000
_cell.length_c   1.000
_cell.angle_alpha   90.00
_cell.angle_beta   90.00
_cell.angle_gamma   90.00
#
_symmetry.space_group_name_H-M   'P 1'
#
loop_
_entity.id
_entity.type
_entity.pdbx_description
1 polymer ?
#
loop_
_entity_poly.entity_id
_entity_poly.type
_entity_poly.pdbx_seq_one_letter_code
_entity_poly.pdbx_strand_id
1 'polypeptide(L)'
;MPMVIARAADFGLTGYESQDELDANRGFFDRMEAIRIEAGAKMGMGEVLKSVTPKFGLLAPARDGGTIAARYFMPWQTHPSMAVTGAQCLA
;
A
#
# COMPACT_ATOMS: atom_id res chain seq x y z
N MET A 1 2.34 0.59 -13.24
CA MET A 1 3.13 1.20 -12.14
C MET A 1 3.66 0.07 -11.27
N PRO A 2 4.94 0.02 -10.87
CA PRO A 2 5.41 -1.04 -9.96
C PRO A 2 4.72 -0.94 -8.60
N MET A 3 4.13 -2.03 -8.12
CA MET A 3 3.45 -2.06 -6.83
C MET A 3 3.67 -3.35 -6.05
N VAL A 4 3.67 -3.21 -4.74
CA VAL A 4 3.48 -4.30 -3.78
C VAL A 4 2.02 -4.30 -3.33
N ILE A 5 1.40 -5.49 -3.29
CA ILE A 5 0.00 -5.66 -2.89
C ILE A 5 -0.04 -6.68 -1.76
N ALA A 6 -0.73 -6.34 -0.66
CA ALA A 6 -0.88 -7.23 0.48
C ALA A 6 -2.30 -7.16 1.06
N ARG A 7 -2.66 -8.12 1.92
CA ARG A 7 -3.90 -8.08 2.70
C ARG A 7 -3.72 -7.13 3.89
N ALA A 8 -4.72 -6.29 4.16
CA ALA A 8 -4.73 -5.44 5.35
C ALA A 8 -4.60 -6.27 6.65
N ALA A 9 -5.27 -7.42 6.70
CA ALA A 9 -5.27 -8.30 7.86
C ALA A 9 -3.88 -8.83 8.25
N ASP A 10 -2.96 -9.00 7.30
CA ASP A 10 -1.60 -9.48 7.58
C ASP A 10 -0.75 -8.41 8.33
N PHE A 11 -1.23 -7.16 8.34
CA PHE A 11 -0.69 -6.06 9.13
C PHE A 11 -1.49 -5.76 10.41
N GLY A 12 -2.53 -6.55 10.71
CA GLY A 12 -3.45 -6.28 11.81
C GLY A 12 -4.40 -5.11 11.53
N LEU A 13 -4.54 -4.73 10.25
CA LEU A 13 -5.44 -3.66 9.81
C LEU A 13 -6.74 -4.25 9.27
N THR A 14 -7.80 -3.48 9.38
CA THR A 14 -9.11 -3.79 8.80
C THR A 14 -9.15 -3.45 7.30
N GLY A 15 -8.38 -2.45 6.86
CA GLY A 15 -8.40 -1.91 5.49
C GLY A 15 -9.41 -0.79 5.28
N TYR A 16 -10.06 -0.34 6.36
CA TYR A 16 -11.08 0.71 6.34
C TYR A 16 -10.74 1.89 7.25
N GLU A 17 -9.54 1.90 7.83
CA GLU A 17 -9.00 3.02 8.58
C GLU A 17 -9.04 4.30 7.74
N SER A 18 -9.26 5.44 8.40
CA SER A 18 -9.09 6.75 7.80
C SER A 18 -7.64 7.03 7.43
N GLN A 19 -7.43 8.06 6.61
CA GLN A 19 -6.09 8.51 6.26
C GLN A 19 -5.27 8.85 7.51
N ASP A 20 -5.85 9.61 8.44
CA ASP A 20 -5.17 10.07 9.65
C ASP A 20 -4.78 8.91 10.57
N GLU A 21 -5.65 7.91 10.73
CA GLU A 21 -5.35 6.69 11.50
C GLU A 21 -4.17 5.92 10.91
N LEU A 22 -4.11 5.81 9.57
CA LEU A 22 -3.01 5.13 8.90
C LEU A 22 -1.71 5.93 8.99
N ASP A 23 -1.74 7.23 8.71
CA ASP A 23 -0.58 8.12 8.75
C ASP A 23 0.02 8.23 10.17
N ALA A 24 -0.82 8.12 11.20
CA ALA A 24 -0.38 8.03 12.59
C ALA A 24 0.23 6.66 12.96
N ASN A 25 -0.04 5.60 12.19
CA ASN A 25 0.41 4.25 12.50
C ASN A 25 1.85 3.99 12.01
N ARG A 26 2.82 4.53 12.75
CA ARG A 26 4.26 4.37 12.47
C ARG A 26 4.71 2.91 12.39
N GLY A 27 4.18 2.05 13.27
CA GLY A 27 4.53 0.63 13.28
C GLY A 27 4.09 -0.12 12.02
N PHE A 28 2.96 0.25 11.43
CA PHE A 28 2.58 -0.24 10.10
C PHE A 28 3.55 0.24 9.02
N PHE A 29 3.88 1.54 8.98
CA PHE A 29 4.79 2.09 7.98
C PHE A 29 6.18 1.45 8.02
N ASP A 30 6.72 1.18 9.22
CA ASP A 30 8.03 0.53 9.37
C ASP A 30 8.02 -0.89 8.77
N ARG A 31 6.97 -1.67 9.05
CA ARG A 31 6.80 -3.03 8.48
C ARG A 31 6.59 -2.99 6.97
N MET A 32 5.76 -2.07 6.50
CA MET A 32 5.43 -1.91 5.08
C MET A 32 6.67 -1.48 4.27
N GLU A 33 7.48 -0.56 4.79
CA GLU A 33 8.67 -0.06 4.11
C GLU A 33 9.75 -1.14 3.97
N ALA A 34 9.96 -1.97 5.00
CA ALA A 34 10.88 -3.11 4.92
C ALA A 34 10.51 -4.05 3.77
N ILE A 35 9.21 -4.36 3.64
CA ILE A 35 8.69 -5.21 2.55
C ILE A 35 8.81 -4.50 1.21
N ARG A 36 8.53 -3.19 1.14
CA ARG A 36 8.64 -2.39 -0.10
C ARG A 36 10.05 -2.39 -0.65
N ILE A 37 11.06 -2.26 0.21
CA ILE A 37 12.48 -2.28 -0.16
C ILE A 37 12.87 -3.66 -0.71
N GLU A 38 12.52 -4.73 0.02
CA GLU A 38 12.80 -6.10 -0.43
C GLU A 38 12.12 -6.40 -1.77
N ALA A 39 10.86 -5.97 -1.93
CA ALA A 39 10.13 -6.13 -3.16
C ALA A 39 10.76 -5.35 -4.33
N GLY A 40 11.22 -4.13 -4.10
CA GLY A 40 11.95 -3.35 -5.12
C GLY A 40 13.19 -4.08 -5.64
N ALA A 41 13.97 -4.68 -4.75
CA ALA A 41 15.11 -5.52 -5.13
C ALA A 41 14.67 -6.75 -5.95
N LYS A 42 13.62 -7.47 -5.51
CA LYS A 42 13.08 -8.64 -6.22
C LYS A 42 12.47 -8.31 -7.59
N MET A 43 11.95 -7.09 -7.75
CA MET A 43 11.43 -6.58 -9.02
C MET A 43 12.54 -6.12 -9.99
N GLY A 44 13.82 -6.19 -9.59
CA GLY A 44 14.94 -5.74 -10.41
C GLY A 44 15.09 -4.22 -10.47
N MET A 45 14.54 -3.49 -9.50
CA MET A 45 14.57 -2.02 -9.47
C MET A 45 15.83 -1.46 -8.78
N GLY A 46 16.67 -2.32 -8.22
CA GLY A 46 17.83 -1.91 -7.43
C GLY A 46 17.45 -1.33 -6.07
N GLU A 47 18.22 -0.34 -5.63
CA GLU A 47 18.00 0.38 -4.37
C GLU A 47 16.78 1.31 -4.50
N VAL A 48 15.83 1.23 -3.57
CA VAL A 48 14.56 1.98 -3.64
C VAL A 48 14.24 2.78 -2.37
N LEU A 49 15.13 2.88 -1.39
CA LEU A 49 14.94 3.61 -0.13
C LEU A 49 14.62 5.10 -0.37
N LYS A 50 15.24 5.70 -1.40
CA LYS A 50 14.96 7.09 -1.80
C LYS A 50 14.04 7.19 -3.01
N SER A 51 13.48 6.07 -3.47
CA SER A 51 12.55 6.02 -4.58
C SER A 51 11.11 6.03 -4.11
N VAL A 52 10.26 6.76 -4.84
CA VAL A 52 8.80 6.75 -4.62
C VAL A 52 8.12 5.50 -5.20
N THR A 53 8.86 4.58 -5.81
CA THR A 53 8.39 3.29 -6.35
C THR A 53 9.24 2.13 -5.82
N PRO A 54 8.70 0.90 -5.72
CA PRO A 54 7.31 0.53 -5.98
C PRO A 54 6.35 1.16 -4.97
N LYS A 55 5.08 1.32 -5.37
CA LYS A 55 4.00 1.78 -4.49
C LYS A 55 3.51 0.62 -3.63
N PHE A 56 2.77 0.91 -2.56
CA PHE A 56 2.18 -0.12 -1.71
C PHE A 56 0.67 -0.03 -1.72
N GLY A 57 -0.02 -1.17 -1.82
CA GLY A 57 -1.46 -1.29 -1.74
C GLY A 57 -1.89 -2.33 -0.72
N LEU A 58 -2.86 -2.00 0.13
CA LEU A 58 -3.53 -2.94 1.00
C LEU A 58 -4.93 -3.24 0.47
N LEU A 59 -5.33 -4.50 0.60
CA LEU A 59 -6.63 -5.00 0.17
C LEU A 59 -7.45 -5.53 1.35
N ALA A 60 -8.75 -5.26 1.30
CA ALA A 60 -9.77 -5.77 2.21
C ALA A 60 -11.07 -6.07 1.43
N PRO A 61 -12.02 -6.86 1.98
CA PRO A 61 -13.32 -7.07 1.35
C PRO A 61 -14.04 -5.75 1.01
N ALA A 62 -14.86 -5.72 -0.03
CA ALA A 62 -15.70 -4.54 -0.28
C ALA A 62 -16.84 -4.45 0.74
N ARG A 63 -17.28 -3.22 1.08
CA ARG A 63 -18.44 -2.96 1.94
C ARG A 63 -19.62 -2.31 1.22
N ASP A 64 -19.36 -1.55 0.16
CA ASP A 64 -20.35 -0.70 -0.50
C ASP A 64 -20.65 -1.17 -1.94
N GLY A 65 -20.87 -2.49 -2.12
CA GLY A 65 -21.27 -3.07 -3.41
C GLY A 65 -20.18 -3.14 -4.49
N GLY A 66 -18.93 -2.83 -4.16
CA GLY A 66 -17.77 -2.98 -5.04
C GLY A 66 -17.13 -4.38 -5.03
N THR A 67 -16.02 -4.55 -5.75
CA THR A 67 -15.27 -5.82 -5.81
C THR A 67 -14.28 -5.99 -4.65
N ILE A 68 -13.55 -4.92 -4.31
CA ILE A 68 -12.53 -4.92 -3.26
C ILE A 68 -12.37 -3.52 -2.66
N ALA A 69 -12.09 -3.42 -1.36
CA ALA A 69 -11.67 -2.18 -0.74
C ALA A 69 -10.13 -2.10 -0.75
N ALA A 70 -9.60 -0.91 -1.01
CA ALA A 70 -8.15 -0.70 -1.07
C ALA A 70 -7.69 0.54 -0.31
N ARG A 71 -6.46 0.49 0.19
CA ARG A 71 -5.67 1.64 0.66
C ARG A 71 -4.37 1.69 -0.14
N TYR A 72 -3.95 2.88 -0.55
CA TYR A 72 -2.81 3.08 -1.42
C TYR A 72 -1.83 4.07 -0.80
N PHE A 73 -0.53 3.79 -0.89
CA PHE A 73 0.52 4.52 -0.17
C PHE A 73 1.56 5.13 -1.12
N MET A 74 2.02 6.34 -0.80
CA MET A 74 2.91 7.17 -1.62
C MET A 74 4.28 7.45 -1.00
N PRO A 75 5.17 6.45 -1.03
CA PRO A 75 5.03 5.28 -0.15
C PRO A 75 4.97 5.65 1.34
N TRP A 76 5.36 6.86 1.74
CA TRP A 76 5.46 7.29 3.14
C TRP A 76 4.24 8.07 3.66
N GLN A 77 3.19 8.15 2.86
CA GLN A 77 1.91 8.78 3.22
C GLN A 77 0.77 7.97 2.62
N THR A 78 -0.36 7.93 3.30
CA THR A 78 -1.59 7.35 2.80
C THR A 78 -2.19 8.27 1.75
N HIS A 79 -2.58 7.74 0.60
CA HIS A 79 -3.30 8.50 -0.41
C HIS A 79 -4.72 8.79 0.09
N PRO A 80 -5.25 10.01 -0.06
CA PRO A 80 -6.61 10.35 0.38
C PRO A 80 -7.72 9.57 -0.37
N SER A 81 -7.33 8.92 -1.47
CA SER A 81 -8.19 8.10 -2.33
C SER A 81 -7.39 6.97 -3.00
N MET A 82 -7.21 7.02 -4.33
CA MET A 82 -6.48 6.04 -5.13
C MET A 82 -5.90 6.71 -6.39
N ALA A 83 -4.67 6.36 -6.77
CA ALA A 83 -4.10 6.79 -8.05
C ALA A 83 -4.63 5.91 -9.20
N VAL A 84 -4.93 6.50 -10.36
CA VAL A 84 -5.45 5.76 -11.54
C VAL A 84 -4.54 4.60 -11.94
N THR A 85 -3.23 4.84 -12.00
CA THR A 85 -2.24 3.81 -12.35
C THR A 85 -2.09 2.74 -11.27
N GLY A 86 -2.43 3.06 -10.02
CA GLY A 86 -2.50 2.10 -8.93
C GLY A 86 -3.74 1.22 -9.03
N ALA A 87 -4.90 1.83 -9.32
CA ALA A 87 -6.16 1.10 -9.55
C ALA A 87 -6.04 0.10 -10.72
N GLN A 88 -5.37 0.48 -11.81
CA GLN A 88 -5.08 -0.42 -12.95
C GLN A 88 -4.24 -1.64 -12.56
N CYS A 89 -3.40 -1.53 -11.52
CA CYS A 89 -2.59 -2.66 -11.04
C CYS A 89 -3.34 -3.55 -10.03
N LEU A 90 -4.44 -3.06 -9.45
CA LEU A 90 -5.28 -3.81 -8.50
C LEU A 90 -6.44 -4.57 -9.18
N ALA A 91 -6.85 -4.12 -10.38
CA ALA A 91 -7.90 -4.72 -11.18
C ALA A 91 -7.36 -5.87 -12.05
#